data_AF-D0W3T7-F1
#
_entry.id   AF-D0W3T7-F1
#
_cell.length_a   1.000
_cell.length_b   1.000
_cell.length_c   1.000
_cell.angle_alpha   90.00
_cell.angle_beta   90.00
_cell.angle_gamma   90.00
#
_symmetry.space_group_name_H-M   'P 1'
#
loop_
_entity.id
_entity.type
_entity.pdbx_description
1 polymer ?
#
loop_
_entity_poly.entity_id
_entity_poly.type
_entity_poly.pdbx_seq_one_letter_code
_entity_poly.pdbx_strand_id
1 'polypeptide(L)'
;MTLTRKTLFLLTATFGIHSFQTASADAVVKAEKLHASANRSYKVAGKRYTPINQVAAFTQTGNASWYGGRFHGRKTSGGERYDMNAFTAAHKTLPIPSYVRVTNTRNGKSVVVRINDRGPFHSNRIIDVSKAAAQQLGFVSQGTAHVKIEQIVPGKSSPTAENKDIFIDLKSFGTEREAQAYLNHAAQNLASSASNPNLSVEKRHYEYVVKMGPFSSQERAAEAESQARGMIQTALTAG
;
A
#
# COMPACT_ATOMS: atom_id res chain seq x y z
N MET A 1 -9.59 -44.43 -57.22
CA MET A 1 -10.40 -44.02 -56.04
C MET A 1 -9.60 -43.04 -55.21
N THR A 2 -10.21 -41.91 -54.94
CA THR A 2 -9.66 -40.64 -54.44
C THR A 2 -9.25 -40.70 -52.97
N LEU A 3 -8.12 -40.05 -52.64
CA LEU A 3 -7.67 -39.74 -51.29
C LEU A 3 -8.70 -38.86 -50.56
N THR A 4 -8.85 -39.04 -49.24
CA THR A 4 -9.33 -37.93 -48.40
C THR A 4 -8.64 -37.93 -47.05
N ARG A 5 -7.85 -36.87 -46.84
CA ARG A 5 -7.14 -36.52 -45.61
C ARG A 5 -8.13 -36.31 -44.47
N LYS A 6 -7.91 -36.96 -43.32
CA LYS A 6 -8.55 -36.57 -42.06
C LYS A 6 -7.69 -35.52 -41.37
N THR A 7 -8.19 -34.29 -41.37
CA THR A 7 -7.60 -33.12 -40.75
C THR A 7 -7.64 -33.24 -39.22
N LEU A 8 -6.47 -33.20 -38.58
CA LEU A 8 -6.30 -33.13 -37.13
C LEU A 8 -6.43 -31.66 -36.70
N PHE A 9 -7.51 -31.31 -36.00
CA PHE A 9 -7.65 -29.99 -35.37
C PHE A 9 -6.85 -29.98 -34.06
N LEU A 10 -5.74 -29.21 -34.04
CA LEU A 10 -5.08 -28.83 -32.79
C LEU A 10 -5.97 -27.81 -32.08
N LEU A 11 -6.52 -28.18 -30.92
CA LEU A 11 -7.20 -27.27 -30.02
C LEU A 11 -6.14 -26.52 -29.19
N THR A 12 -5.71 -25.35 -29.66
CA THR A 12 -4.88 -24.45 -28.84
C THR A 12 -5.75 -23.85 -27.74
N ALA A 13 -5.69 -24.41 -26.53
CA ALA A 13 -6.28 -23.81 -25.35
C ALA A 13 -5.48 -22.54 -25.00
N THR A 14 -5.98 -21.38 -25.42
CA THR A 14 -5.50 -20.08 -24.97
C THR A 14 -5.84 -19.92 -23.49
N PHE A 15 -4.85 -20.16 -22.63
CA PHE A 15 -4.92 -19.70 -21.24
C PHE A 15 -4.95 -18.17 -21.25
N GLY A 16 -6.16 -17.61 -21.16
CA GLY A 16 -6.36 -16.20 -20.89
C GLY A 16 -5.68 -15.86 -19.56
N ILE A 17 -4.55 -15.17 -19.64
CA ILE A 17 -3.90 -14.54 -18.49
C ILE A 17 -4.91 -13.53 -17.94
N HIS A 18 -5.66 -13.95 -16.92
CA HIS A 18 -6.44 -13.03 -16.12
C HIS A 18 -5.43 -12.23 -15.32
N SER A 19 -5.13 -11.03 -15.79
CA SER A 19 -4.38 -10.02 -15.07
C SER A 19 -5.05 -9.81 -13.71
N PHE A 20 -4.49 -10.42 -12.66
CA PHE A 20 -4.81 -10.07 -11.29
C PHE A 20 -4.34 -8.64 -11.11
N GLN A 21 -5.29 -7.71 -11.17
CA GLN A 21 -5.04 -6.31 -10.93
C GLN A 21 -4.69 -6.18 -9.44
N THR A 22 -3.40 -6.17 -9.13
CA THR A 22 -2.89 -5.81 -7.83
C THR A 22 -3.26 -4.35 -7.62
N ALA A 23 -4.35 -4.12 -6.88
CA ALA A 23 -4.68 -2.77 -6.42
C ALA A 23 -3.49 -2.30 -5.57
N SER A 24 -2.69 -1.41 -6.18
CA SER A 24 -1.51 -0.81 -5.62
C SER A 24 -1.80 -0.27 -4.21
N ALA A 25 -0.88 -0.53 -3.28
CA ALA A 25 -0.96 -0.15 -1.89
C ALA A 25 -0.98 1.38 -1.65
N ASP A 26 -0.89 2.19 -2.71
CA ASP A 26 -0.88 3.65 -2.67
C ASP A 26 -2.01 4.27 -3.51
N ALA A 27 -3.26 3.80 -3.33
CA ALA A 27 -4.39 4.60 -3.76
C ALA A 27 -4.31 5.96 -3.04
N VAL A 28 -3.95 7.01 -3.79
CA VAL A 28 -3.86 8.40 -3.29
C VAL A 28 -5.16 8.73 -2.58
N VAL A 29 -5.11 8.77 -1.26
CA VAL A 29 -6.30 9.00 -0.43
C VAL A 29 -6.77 10.43 -0.68
N LYS A 30 -7.95 10.55 -1.30
CA LYS A 30 -8.56 11.85 -1.60
C LYS A 30 -9.09 12.51 -0.32
N ALA A 31 -8.90 13.83 -0.21
CA ALA A 31 -9.59 14.63 0.79
C ALA A 31 -11.10 14.64 0.51
N GLU A 32 -11.89 14.06 1.40
CA GLU A 32 -13.34 14.01 1.30
C GLU A 32 -14.00 14.83 2.41
N LYS A 33 -15.18 15.38 2.09
CA LYS A 33 -15.98 16.13 3.07
C LYS A 33 -16.49 15.19 4.16
N LEU A 34 -16.24 15.55 5.42
CA LEU A 34 -16.73 14.81 6.57
C LEU A 34 -18.26 14.79 6.64
N HIS A 35 -18.82 13.62 6.96
CA HIS A 35 -20.25 13.42 7.08
C HIS A 35 -20.77 14.09 8.36
N ALA A 36 -21.65 15.08 8.21
CA ALA A 36 -22.07 15.93 9.34
C ALA A 36 -22.73 15.15 10.48
N SER A 37 -23.68 14.24 10.19
CA SER A 37 -24.36 13.46 11.24
C SER A 37 -23.53 12.30 11.80
N ALA A 38 -22.80 11.55 10.96
CA ALA A 38 -21.96 10.43 11.39
C ALA A 38 -20.84 10.81 12.36
N ASN A 39 -20.43 12.08 12.37
CA ASN A 39 -19.40 12.61 13.28
C ASN A 39 -19.97 13.36 14.51
N ARG A 40 -21.29 13.33 14.73
CA ARG A 40 -21.88 13.84 15.98
C ARG A 40 -21.62 12.88 17.14
N SER A 41 -21.60 13.42 18.35
CA SER A 41 -21.58 12.60 19.57
C SER A 41 -22.78 11.66 19.60
N TYR A 42 -22.55 10.40 19.98
CA TYR A 42 -23.58 9.37 20.01
C TYR A 42 -23.46 8.50 21.26
N LYS A 43 -24.48 7.68 21.54
CA LYS A 43 -24.51 6.74 22.67
C LYS A 43 -24.80 5.33 22.19
N VAL A 44 -24.10 4.36 22.76
CA VAL A 44 -24.37 2.92 22.58
C VAL A 44 -24.29 2.25 23.94
N ALA A 45 -25.31 1.48 24.32
CA ALA A 45 -25.38 0.78 25.61
C ALA A 45 -25.03 1.68 26.81
N GLY A 46 -25.56 2.90 26.86
CA GLY A 46 -25.31 3.87 27.93
C GLY A 46 -23.97 4.63 27.84
N LYS A 47 -22.99 4.13 27.08
CA LYS A 47 -21.69 4.78 26.89
C LYS A 47 -21.74 5.84 25.79
N ARG A 48 -21.25 7.04 26.09
CA ARG A 48 -21.12 8.14 25.12
C ARG A 48 -19.79 8.04 24.37
N TYR A 49 -19.84 8.27 23.07
CA TYR A 49 -18.69 8.40 22.19
C TYR A 49 -18.71 9.74 21.48
N THR A 50 -17.56 10.39 21.42
CA THR A 50 -17.36 11.68 20.74
C THR A 50 -16.38 11.46 19.59
N PRO A 51 -16.85 11.37 18.33
CA PRO A 51 -15.96 11.30 17.18
C PRO A 51 -15.03 12.51 17.09
N ILE A 52 -13.83 12.27 16.58
CA ILE A 52 -12.89 13.30 16.16
C ILE A 52 -13.53 14.01 14.95
N ASN A 53 -13.54 15.34 14.98
CA ASN A 53 -14.22 16.18 13.99
C ASN A 53 -13.31 16.69 12.87
N GLN A 54 -12.05 16.26 12.85
CA GLN A 54 -11.05 16.64 11.86
C GLN A 54 -10.13 15.45 11.53
N VAL A 55 -9.62 15.42 10.30
CA VAL A 55 -8.62 14.43 9.88
C VAL A 55 -7.24 14.95 10.29
N ALA A 56 -6.61 14.30 11.26
CA ALA A 56 -5.31 14.66 11.79
C ALA A 56 -4.44 13.42 11.99
N ALA A 57 -3.17 13.61 12.36
CA ALA A 57 -2.31 12.48 12.70
C ALA A 57 -2.90 11.75 13.92
N PHE A 58 -3.08 10.44 13.78
CA PHE A 58 -3.62 9.58 14.81
C PHE A 58 -2.98 8.20 14.68
N THR A 59 -2.67 7.59 15.83
CA THR A 59 -2.17 6.23 15.91
C THR A 59 -2.82 5.52 17.08
N GLN A 60 -3.14 4.24 16.90
CA GLN A 60 -3.65 3.39 17.96
C GLN A 60 -3.27 1.95 17.72
N THR A 61 -3.00 1.21 18.79
CA THR A 61 -2.69 -0.22 18.74
C THR A 61 -3.70 -1.00 19.57
N GLY A 62 -4.09 -2.19 19.12
CA GLY A 62 -5.02 -3.06 19.83
C GLY A 62 -5.61 -4.16 18.96
N ASN A 63 -6.65 -4.82 19.47
CA ASN A 63 -7.29 -5.94 18.76
C ASN A 63 -8.20 -5.46 17.64
N ALA A 64 -8.02 -6.01 16.44
CA ALA A 64 -8.94 -5.94 15.33
C ALA A 64 -9.79 -7.21 15.25
N SER A 65 -10.98 -7.08 14.68
CA SER A 65 -11.69 -8.21 14.09
C SER A 65 -12.21 -7.86 12.71
N TRP A 66 -13.02 -8.74 12.13
CA TRP A 66 -13.72 -8.44 10.89
C TRP A 66 -15.21 -8.73 11.03
N TYR A 67 -16.03 -7.94 10.34
CA TYR A 67 -17.48 -8.10 10.40
C TYR A 67 -17.98 -8.93 9.22
N GLY A 68 -18.81 -9.94 9.52
CA GLY A 68 -19.18 -11.02 8.61
C GLY A 68 -20.27 -10.69 7.59
N GLY A 69 -20.50 -11.62 6.65
CA GLY A 69 -21.37 -11.41 5.48
C GLY A 69 -22.83 -11.05 5.78
N ARG A 70 -23.34 -11.33 6.99
CA ARG A 70 -24.69 -10.91 7.43
C ARG A 70 -24.93 -9.39 7.40
N PHE A 71 -23.85 -8.60 7.37
CA PHE A 71 -23.95 -7.15 7.29
C PHE A 71 -23.99 -6.64 5.84
N HIS A 72 -23.64 -7.48 4.86
CA HIS A 72 -23.48 -7.07 3.47
C HIS A 72 -24.76 -6.42 2.93
N GLY A 73 -24.60 -5.31 2.21
CA GLY A 73 -25.70 -4.52 1.68
C GLY A 73 -26.42 -3.65 2.70
N ARG A 74 -26.16 -3.77 4.01
CA ARG A 74 -26.77 -2.88 5.03
C ARG A 74 -26.10 -1.51 5.01
N LYS A 75 -26.85 -0.48 5.42
CA LYS A 75 -26.29 0.88 5.56
C LYS A 75 -25.32 0.94 6.73
N THR A 76 -24.16 1.54 6.50
CA THR A 76 -23.19 1.94 7.53
C THR A 76 -23.62 3.27 8.16
N SER A 77 -22.93 3.67 9.23
CA SER A 77 -23.11 4.98 9.87
C SER A 77 -22.77 6.15 8.93
N GLY A 78 -21.91 5.93 7.92
CA GLY A 78 -21.63 6.89 6.86
C GLY A 78 -22.69 6.94 5.76
N GLY A 79 -23.71 6.07 5.81
CA GLY A 79 -24.82 6.01 4.84
C GLY A 79 -24.56 5.12 3.62
N GLU A 80 -23.29 4.76 3.36
CA GLU A 80 -22.88 3.81 2.32
C GLU A 80 -23.45 2.40 2.62
N ARG A 81 -23.67 1.58 1.58
CA ARG A 81 -23.95 0.16 1.79
C ARG A 81 -22.64 -0.58 2.03
N TYR A 82 -22.59 -1.39 3.07
CA TYR A 82 -21.42 -2.21 3.36
C TYR A 82 -21.20 -3.26 2.27
N ASP A 83 -19.99 -3.23 1.69
CA ASP A 83 -19.47 -4.27 0.81
C ASP A 83 -18.35 -5.05 1.53
N MET A 84 -18.51 -6.37 1.65
CA MET A 84 -17.52 -7.22 2.31
C MET A 84 -16.23 -7.34 1.51
N ASN A 85 -16.29 -7.06 0.20
CA ASN A 85 -15.19 -7.14 -0.73
C ASN A 85 -14.44 -5.81 -0.88
N ALA A 86 -14.99 -4.70 -0.37
CA ALA A 86 -14.33 -3.41 -0.36
C ALA A 86 -13.41 -3.25 0.86
N PHE A 87 -12.35 -2.45 0.76
CA PHE A 87 -11.45 -2.15 1.88
C PHE A 87 -12.04 -1.06 2.80
N THR A 88 -12.94 -1.48 3.69
CA THR A 88 -13.67 -0.60 4.62
C THR A 88 -13.54 -1.08 6.06
N ALA A 89 -13.78 -0.19 7.03
CA ALA A 89 -13.72 -0.51 8.45
C ALA A 89 -14.65 0.36 9.31
N ALA A 90 -15.00 -0.17 10.48
CA ALA A 90 -15.73 0.50 11.53
C ALA A 90 -14.76 0.93 12.66
N HIS A 91 -14.86 2.20 13.07
CA HIS A 91 -14.11 2.72 14.22
C HIS A 91 -15.00 3.60 15.12
N LYS A 92 -14.74 3.59 16.43
CA LYS A 92 -15.57 4.25 17.44
C LYS A 92 -15.58 5.78 17.26
N THR A 93 -14.43 6.36 16.95
CA THR A 93 -14.23 7.82 17.03
C THR A 93 -13.48 8.43 15.85
N LEU A 94 -12.99 7.65 14.89
CA LEU A 94 -12.27 8.24 13.76
C LEU A 94 -13.26 8.96 12.84
N PRO A 95 -12.87 10.04 12.15
CA PRO A 95 -13.80 10.77 11.29
C PRO A 95 -14.39 9.87 10.20
N ILE A 96 -15.65 10.08 9.84
CA ILE A 96 -16.29 9.44 8.69
C ILE A 96 -16.57 10.50 7.61
N PRO A 97 -16.14 10.30 6.35
CA PRO A 97 -15.13 9.34 5.96
C PRO A 97 -13.72 9.76 6.41
N SER A 98 -12.87 8.78 6.65
CA SER A 98 -11.42 8.97 6.72
C SER A 98 -10.73 7.67 6.31
N TYR A 99 -9.41 7.65 6.29
CA TYR A 99 -8.64 6.49 5.88
C TYR A 99 -7.57 6.18 6.90
N VAL A 100 -7.33 4.90 7.12
CA VAL A 100 -6.25 4.43 7.99
C VAL A 100 -5.46 3.33 7.30
N ARG A 101 -4.15 3.33 7.50
CA ARG A 101 -3.34 2.13 7.30
C ARG A 101 -3.52 1.23 8.51
N VAL A 102 -3.93 0.00 8.27
CA VAL A 102 -3.98 -1.05 9.28
C VAL A 102 -2.79 -1.96 9.05
N THR A 103 -2.00 -2.23 10.08
CA THR A 103 -0.85 -3.13 10.03
C THR A 103 -1.05 -4.24 11.05
N ASN A 104 -1.05 -5.49 10.60
CA ASN A 104 -1.05 -6.64 11.49
C ASN A 104 0.36 -6.79 12.10
N THR A 105 0.46 -6.58 13.41
CA THR A 105 1.76 -6.52 14.09
C THR A 105 2.46 -7.87 14.18
N ARG A 106 1.74 -8.97 13.90
CA ARG A 106 2.32 -10.33 13.93
C ARG A 106 3.06 -10.70 12.65
N ASN A 107 2.57 -10.25 11.49
CA ASN A 107 3.10 -10.67 10.19
C ASN A 107 3.58 -9.50 9.31
N GLY A 108 3.46 -8.26 9.79
CA GLY A 108 3.88 -7.04 9.07
C GLY A 108 3.00 -6.67 7.87
N LYS A 109 1.97 -7.46 7.54
CA LYS A 109 1.07 -7.15 6.42
C LYS A 109 0.25 -5.92 6.76
N SER A 110 0.05 -5.04 5.77
CA SER A 110 -0.75 -3.84 5.92
C SER A 110 -1.73 -3.64 4.77
N VAL A 111 -2.79 -2.88 5.04
CA VAL A 111 -3.79 -2.48 4.05
C VAL A 111 -4.37 -1.12 4.43
N VAL A 112 -4.64 -0.28 3.45
CA VAL A 112 -5.38 0.98 3.65
C VAL A 112 -6.87 0.70 3.59
N VAL A 113 -7.62 1.16 4.58
CA VAL A 113 -9.08 1.01 4.64
C VAL A 113 -9.76 2.36 4.84
N ARG A 114 -10.96 2.49 4.26
CA ARG A 114 -11.88 3.61 4.50
C ARG A 114 -12.65 3.38 5.80
N ILE A 115 -12.62 4.34 6.71
CA ILE A 115 -13.53 4.41 7.86
C ILE A 115 -14.87 4.95 7.37
N ASN A 116 -15.88 4.07 7.32
CA ASN A 116 -17.23 4.45 6.90
C ASN A 116 -18.32 4.00 7.89
N ASP A 117 -17.95 3.36 9.00
CA ASP A 117 -18.90 2.88 10.00
C ASP A 117 -18.43 3.09 11.46
N ARG A 118 -19.35 2.88 12.41
CA ARG A 118 -19.14 3.01 13.85
C ARG A 118 -19.13 1.64 14.53
N GLY A 119 -18.28 1.52 15.55
CA GLY A 119 -18.01 0.28 16.27
C GLY A 119 -16.51 0.00 16.30
N PRO A 120 -16.07 -1.17 16.78
CA PRO A 120 -16.83 -2.20 17.50
C PRO A 120 -17.34 -1.73 18.87
N PHE A 121 -18.52 -2.20 19.32
CA PHE A 121 -19.07 -1.84 20.64
C PHE A 121 -18.97 -2.95 21.69
N HIS A 122 -18.69 -4.17 21.25
CA HIS A 122 -18.43 -5.30 22.14
C HIS A 122 -16.94 -5.59 22.15
N SER A 123 -16.41 -5.95 23.33
CA SER A 123 -14.99 -6.26 23.63
C SER A 123 -14.02 -5.06 23.65
N ASN A 124 -12.75 -5.36 23.95
CA ASN A 124 -11.61 -4.45 23.92
C ASN A 124 -11.06 -4.18 22.50
N ARG A 125 -11.80 -4.54 21.43
CA ARG A 125 -11.41 -4.27 20.05
C ARG A 125 -11.41 -2.77 19.72
N ILE A 126 -10.48 -2.38 18.86
CA ILE A 126 -10.29 -1.01 18.40
C ILE A 126 -10.91 -0.77 17.02
N ILE A 127 -10.90 -1.78 16.13
CA ILE A 127 -11.36 -1.67 14.75
C ILE A 127 -11.99 -2.98 14.27
N ASP A 128 -13.06 -2.88 13.50
CA ASP A 128 -13.63 -4.01 12.75
C ASP A 128 -13.43 -3.73 11.26
N VAL A 129 -12.68 -4.56 10.55
CA VAL A 129 -12.39 -4.39 9.12
C VAL A 129 -13.29 -5.27 8.25
N SER A 130 -13.38 -4.99 6.95
CA SER A 130 -14.10 -5.85 6.01
C SER A 130 -13.44 -7.22 5.84
N LYS A 131 -14.16 -8.17 5.25
CA LYS A 131 -13.61 -9.50 4.94
C LYS A 131 -12.39 -9.40 4.02
N ALA A 132 -12.46 -8.60 2.95
CA ALA A 132 -11.33 -8.38 2.06
C ALA A 132 -10.11 -7.78 2.77
N ALA A 133 -10.30 -6.80 3.65
CA ALA A 133 -9.21 -6.23 4.43
C ALA A 133 -8.57 -7.26 5.36
N ALA A 134 -9.38 -8.09 6.04
CA ALA A 134 -8.87 -9.16 6.88
C ALA A 134 -8.14 -10.25 6.08
N GLN A 135 -8.55 -10.52 4.82
CA GLN A 135 -7.83 -11.43 3.90
C GLN A 135 -6.43 -10.89 3.62
N GLN A 136 -6.34 -9.60 3.26
CA GLN A 136 -5.07 -8.93 2.98
C GLN A 136 -4.15 -8.90 4.22
N LEU A 137 -4.73 -8.64 5.39
CA LEU A 137 -4.00 -8.63 6.67
C LEU A 137 -3.65 -10.04 7.18
N GLY A 138 -4.18 -11.08 6.55
CA GLY A 138 -3.88 -12.48 6.86
C GLY A 138 -4.41 -12.94 8.21
N PHE A 139 -5.61 -12.51 8.62
CA PHE A 139 -6.23 -12.96 9.88
C PHE A 139 -7.67 -13.47 9.79
N VAL A 140 -8.21 -13.68 8.59
CA VAL A 140 -9.62 -14.11 8.43
C VAL A 140 -9.92 -15.39 9.20
N SER A 141 -9.06 -16.40 9.08
CA SER A 141 -9.27 -17.70 9.73
C SER A 141 -9.15 -17.64 11.25
N GLN A 142 -8.33 -16.74 11.78
CA GLN A 142 -8.16 -16.49 13.21
C GLN A 142 -9.31 -15.66 13.80
N GLY A 143 -10.06 -14.94 12.96
CA GLY A 143 -11.16 -14.06 13.36
C GLY A 143 -10.72 -12.72 13.97
N THR A 144 -9.59 -12.69 14.67
CA THR A 144 -9.01 -11.49 15.29
C THR A 144 -7.50 -11.40 15.05
N ALA A 145 -6.96 -10.19 15.12
CA ALA A 145 -5.53 -9.92 15.07
C ALA A 145 -5.16 -8.72 15.93
N HIS A 146 -3.91 -8.68 16.40
CA HIS A 146 -3.36 -7.47 17.00
C HIS A 146 -2.84 -6.56 15.88
N VAL A 147 -3.29 -5.30 15.87
CA VAL A 147 -3.00 -4.35 14.79
C VAL A 147 -2.55 -2.99 15.33
N LYS A 148 -1.78 -2.29 14.50
CA LYS A 148 -1.55 -0.85 14.60
C LYS A 148 -2.37 -0.16 13.52
N ILE A 149 -3.09 0.90 13.86
CA ILE A 149 -3.82 1.75 12.91
C ILE A 149 -3.21 3.15 12.88
N GLU A 150 -3.06 3.70 11.68
CA GLU A 150 -2.43 4.99 11.45
C GLU A 150 -3.29 5.80 10.50
N GLN A 151 -3.73 6.98 10.93
CA GLN A 151 -4.59 7.84 10.11
C GLN A 151 -3.80 8.48 8.97
N ILE A 152 -4.34 8.33 7.76
CA ILE A 152 -3.81 8.94 6.55
C ILE A 152 -4.44 10.33 6.44
N VAL A 153 -3.60 11.37 6.45
CA VAL A 153 -4.01 12.76 6.29
C VAL A 153 -3.81 13.17 4.83
N PRO A 154 -4.87 13.46 4.05
CA PRO A 154 -4.73 13.89 2.66
C PRO A 154 -3.82 15.11 2.53
N GLY A 155 -2.93 15.12 1.53
CA GLY A 155 -2.00 16.24 1.27
C GLY A 155 -0.84 16.36 2.28
N LYS A 156 -0.81 15.53 3.32
CA LYS A 156 0.42 15.26 4.08
C LYS A 156 0.87 13.87 3.66
N SER A 157 2.07 13.75 3.08
CA SER A 157 2.74 12.46 2.99
C SER A 157 2.67 11.81 4.37
N SER A 158 2.02 10.64 4.47
CA SER A 158 1.70 10.03 5.77
C SER A 158 2.97 9.91 6.62
N PRO A 159 2.96 10.31 7.91
CA PRO A 159 4.14 10.28 8.77
C PRO A 159 4.57 8.86 9.21
N THR A 160 4.24 7.82 8.43
CA THR A 160 4.72 6.45 8.62
C THR A 160 4.68 5.65 7.30
N ALA A 161 5.42 6.08 6.29
CA ALA A 161 6.45 5.16 5.83
C ALA A 161 7.57 5.35 6.85
N GLU A 162 8.04 4.28 7.48
CA GLU A 162 9.20 4.38 8.33
C GLU A 162 10.30 5.18 7.63
N ASN A 163 11.15 5.78 8.45
CA ASN A 163 12.53 6.13 8.12
C ASN A 163 13.32 4.87 7.68
N LYS A 164 12.78 4.10 6.73
CA LYS A 164 13.57 3.19 5.91
C LYS A 164 14.14 4.09 4.87
N ASP A 165 15.41 4.42 5.05
CA ASP A 165 16.33 4.74 3.99
C ASP A 165 15.94 3.97 2.72
N ILE A 166 15.17 4.62 1.83
CA ILE A 166 14.71 3.96 0.60
C ILE A 166 15.92 3.96 -0.31
N PHE A 167 16.44 2.78 -0.60
CA PHE A 167 17.47 2.58 -1.61
C PHE A 167 16.83 1.99 -2.87
N ILE A 168 17.18 2.54 -4.02
CA ILE A 168 16.78 2.03 -5.32
C ILE A 168 17.98 1.36 -5.98
N ASP A 169 17.79 0.13 -6.45
CA ASP A 169 18.79 -0.62 -7.20
C ASP A 169 18.81 -0.10 -8.65
N LEU A 170 19.92 0.50 -9.08
CA LEU A 170 20.08 1.04 -10.44
C LEU A 170 20.45 -0.07 -11.43
N LYS A 171 21.45 -0.89 -11.08
CA LYS A 171 21.96 -1.97 -11.94
C LYS A 171 22.80 -2.98 -11.13
N SER A 172 22.74 -4.25 -11.54
CA SER A 172 23.58 -5.34 -11.04
C SER A 172 24.72 -5.70 -12.01
N PHE A 173 25.85 -6.13 -11.46
CA PHE A 173 27.05 -6.54 -12.20
C PHE A 173 27.62 -7.84 -11.64
N GLY A 174 28.29 -8.63 -12.48
CA GLY A 174 28.97 -9.85 -12.05
C GLY A 174 30.27 -9.58 -11.30
N THR A 175 30.86 -8.39 -11.46
CA THR A 175 32.14 -8.02 -10.84
C THR A 175 32.08 -6.64 -10.18
N GLU A 176 32.90 -6.46 -9.14
CA GLU A 176 33.02 -5.19 -8.42
C GLU A 176 33.54 -4.06 -9.30
N ARG A 177 34.51 -4.37 -10.17
CA ARG A 177 35.14 -3.40 -11.08
C ARG A 177 34.11 -2.79 -12.03
N GLU A 178 33.21 -3.60 -12.58
CA GLU A 178 32.13 -3.12 -13.46
C GLU A 178 31.11 -2.26 -12.70
N ALA A 179 30.72 -2.69 -11.50
CA ALA A 179 29.83 -1.91 -10.64
C ALA A 179 30.44 -0.56 -10.25
N GLN A 180 31.73 -0.53 -9.91
CA GLN A 180 32.44 0.68 -9.56
C GLN A 180 32.61 1.62 -10.76
N ALA A 181 32.92 1.08 -11.95
CA ALA A 181 32.98 1.86 -13.19
C ALA A 181 31.62 2.52 -13.49
N TYR A 182 30.53 1.76 -13.37
CA TYR A 182 29.18 2.30 -13.54
C TYR A 182 28.84 3.36 -12.49
N LEU A 183 29.17 3.12 -11.22
CA LEU A 183 28.97 4.11 -10.15
C LEU A 183 29.70 5.42 -10.46
N ASN A 184 30.96 5.35 -10.88
CA ASN A 184 31.75 6.55 -11.23
C ASN A 184 31.12 7.32 -12.41
N HIS A 185 30.70 6.62 -13.46
CA HIS A 185 29.99 7.22 -14.58
C HIS A 185 28.65 7.83 -14.16
N ALA A 186 27.85 7.11 -13.35
CA ALA A 186 26.59 7.59 -12.84
C ALA A 186 26.77 8.83 -11.95
N ALA A 187 27.79 8.84 -11.08
CA ALA A 187 28.10 9.96 -10.21
C ALA A 187 28.47 11.22 -11.00
N GLN A 188 29.29 11.09 -12.06
CA GLN A 188 29.65 12.23 -12.91
C GLN A 188 28.43 12.84 -13.61
N ASN A 189 27.52 12.00 -14.12
CA ASN A 189 26.33 12.46 -14.83
C ASN A 189 25.22 12.97 -13.90
N LEU A 190 25.12 12.43 -12.68
CA LEU A 190 24.09 12.79 -11.70
C LEU A 190 24.48 13.96 -10.81
N ALA A 191 25.77 14.24 -10.63
CA ALA A 191 26.25 15.39 -9.86
C ALA A 191 25.84 16.74 -10.46
N SER A 192 25.50 16.77 -11.75
CA SER A 192 25.04 17.98 -12.45
C SER A 192 23.55 18.29 -12.24
N SER A 193 22.79 17.37 -11.64
CA SER A 193 21.37 17.58 -11.29
C SER A 193 21.24 17.80 -9.79
N ALA A 194 20.49 18.83 -9.40
CA ALA A 194 20.45 19.48 -8.08
C ALA A 194 20.01 18.61 -6.87
N SER A 195 20.13 17.28 -6.93
CA SER A 195 19.70 16.34 -5.91
C SER A 195 20.82 15.47 -5.32
N ASN A 196 22.04 15.48 -5.88
CA ASN A 196 23.21 14.69 -5.43
C ASN A 196 22.84 13.38 -4.69
N PRO A 197 22.17 12.43 -5.37
CA PRO A 197 21.78 11.20 -4.72
C PRO A 197 23.04 10.45 -4.27
N ASN A 198 23.06 9.98 -3.03
CA ASN A 198 24.17 9.17 -2.53
C ASN A 198 24.15 7.82 -3.28
N LEU A 199 25.25 7.52 -3.96
CA LEU A 199 25.44 6.32 -4.76
C LEU A 199 26.40 5.38 -4.04
N SER A 200 26.06 4.09 -3.98
CA SER A 200 26.90 3.08 -3.34
C SER A 200 26.85 1.75 -4.11
N VAL A 201 27.88 0.92 -3.92
CA VAL A 201 27.90 -0.47 -4.39
C VAL A 201 27.66 -1.38 -3.19
N GLU A 202 26.73 -2.33 -3.33
CA GLU A 202 26.50 -3.39 -2.35
C GLU A 202 26.79 -4.75 -2.97
N LYS A 203 27.59 -5.58 -2.30
CA LYS A 203 27.80 -6.97 -2.69
C LYS A 203 26.62 -7.83 -2.20
N ARG A 204 25.92 -8.49 -3.12
CA ARG A 204 24.80 -9.42 -2.83
C ARG A 204 25.08 -10.79 -3.43
N HIS A 205 25.34 -11.79 -2.58
CA HIS A 205 25.64 -13.18 -2.98
C HIS A 205 26.67 -13.29 -4.13
N TYR A 206 26.21 -13.29 -5.38
CA TYR A 206 26.99 -13.48 -6.61
C TYR A 206 27.06 -12.24 -7.52
N GLU A 207 26.53 -11.10 -7.08
CA GLU A 207 26.48 -9.86 -7.85
C GLU A 207 26.86 -8.63 -7.01
N TYR A 208 27.17 -7.55 -7.72
CA TYR A 208 27.43 -6.22 -7.18
C TYR A 208 26.37 -5.27 -7.68
N VAL A 209 25.60 -4.68 -6.76
CA VAL A 209 24.44 -3.83 -7.08
C VAL A 209 24.80 -2.38 -6.80
N VAL A 210 24.66 -1.53 -7.80
CA VAL A 210 24.78 -0.07 -7.64
C VAL A 210 23.44 0.47 -7.20
N LYS A 211 23.42 1.19 -6.08
CA LYS A 211 22.21 1.74 -5.46
C LYS A 211 22.27 3.25 -5.37
N MET A 212 21.09 3.87 -5.38
CA MET A 212 20.89 5.28 -5.02
C MET A 212 20.00 5.42 -3.78
N GLY A 213 20.35 6.33 -2.88
CA GLY A 213 19.60 6.61 -1.65
C GLY A 213 20.53 6.92 -0.47
N PRO A 214 19.99 7.24 0.71
CA PRO A 214 18.59 7.07 1.09
C PRO A 214 17.65 8.15 0.54
N PHE A 215 16.43 7.77 0.18
CA PHE A 215 15.33 8.72 -0.06
C PHE A 215 14.32 8.71 1.07
N SER A 216 13.80 9.90 1.39
CA SER A 216 12.79 10.11 2.43
C SER A 216 11.36 9.83 1.97
N SER A 217 11.14 9.54 0.67
CA SER A 217 9.82 9.18 0.13
C SER A 217 9.95 8.34 -1.13
N GLN A 218 8.95 7.48 -1.36
CA GLN A 218 8.87 6.63 -2.56
C GLN A 218 8.78 7.47 -3.85
N GLU A 219 8.09 8.61 -3.79
CA GLU A 219 7.95 9.55 -4.91
C GLU A 219 9.31 10.12 -5.33
N ARG A 220 10.11 10.62 -4.38
CA ARG A 220 11.48 11.09 -4.68
C ARG A 220 12.38 9.96 -5.19
N ALA A 221 12.21 8.77 -4.63
CA ALA A 221 12.97 7.60 -5.07
C ALA A 221 12.64 7.25 -6.53
N ALA A 222 11.36 7.27 -6.90
CA ALA A 222 10.90 6.99 -8.27
C ALA A 222 11.30 8.09 -9.27
N GLU A 223 11.21 9.36 -8.87
CA GLU A 223 11.68 10.49 -9.68
C GLU A 223 13.19 10.40 -9.93
N ALA A 224 13.97 10.14 -8.87
CA ALA A 224 15.41 9.99 -8.96
C ALA A 224 15.80 8.78 -9.82
N GLU A 225 15.08 7.65 -9.70
CA GLU A 225 15.27 6.47 -10.54
C GLU A 225 15.02 6.78 -12.02
N SER A 226 13.90 7.45 -12.33
CA SER A 226 13.55 7.82 -13.71
C SER A 226 14.59 8.77 -14.32
N GLN A 227 15.04 9.76 -13.56
CA GLN A 227 16.09 10.69 -14.00
C GLN A 227 17.42 9.98 -14.20
N ALA A 228 17.82 9.13 -13.25
CA ALA A 228 19.06 8.35 -13.32
C ALA A 228 19.06 7.41 -14.53
N ARG A 229 17.97 6.69 -14.76
CA ARG A 229 17.84 5.82 -15.95
C ARG A 229 17.91 6.62 -17.24
N GLY A 230 17.24 7.77 -17.32
CA GLY A 230 17.28 8.63 -18.51
C GLY A 230 18.68 9.16 -18.82
N MET A 231 19.38 9.68 -17.81
CA MET A 231 20.73 10.24 -17.98
C MET A 231 21.75 9.17 -18.32
N ILE A 232 21.69 8.02 -17.64
CA ILE A 232 22.62 6.90 -17.88
C ILE A 232 22.37 6.29 -19.26
N GLN A 233 21.11 6.12 -19.67
CA GLN A 233 20.80 5.62 -21.01
C GLN A 233 21.31 6.57 -22.10
N THR A 234 21.12 7.88 -21.92
CA THR A 234 21.60 8.90 -22.87
C THR A 234 23.11 8.90 -22.98
N ALA A 235 23.81 8.81 -21.84
CA ALA A 235 25.28 8.76 -21.78
C ALA A 235 25.86 7.50 -22.42
N LEU A 236 25.19 6.34 -22.30
CA LEU A 236 25.60 5.09 -22.93
C LEU A 236 25.38 5.06 -24.45
N THR A 237 24.51 5.91 -24.98
CA THR A 237 24.22 6.01 -26.43
C THR A 237 24.97 7.15 -27.14
N ALA A 238 25.59 8.07 -26.39
CA ALA A 238 26.25 9.25 -26.91
C ALA A 238 27.78 9.12 -27.03
N GLY A 239 28.35 7.97 -26.68
CA GLY A 239 29.77 7.61 -26.86
C GLY A 239 29.92 6.37 -27.71
#